data_AF-A0A1H5IRD5-F1
#
_entry.id   AF-A0A1H5IRD5-F1
#
_cell.length_a   1.000
_cell.length_b   1.000
_cell.length_c   1.000
_cell.angle_alpha   90.00
_cell.angle_beta   90.00
_cell.angle_gamma   90.00
#
_symmetry.space_group_name_H-M   'P 1'
#
loop_
_entity.id
_entity.type
_entity.pdbx_description
1 polymer ?
#
loop_
_entity_poly.entity_id
_entity_poly.type
_entity_poly.pdbx_seq_one_letter_code
_entity_poly.pdbx_strand_id
1 'polypeptide(L)'
;MTAVIGIKGHCAHCEMTFELKPWQLNAIAIDEPFDCRYCHACLQLCCHKQLRQFRALDHWALVRPGMVILTCATLLMALVAEWVGLLSVVGQFNISLTTVLVHCLSVRYARHRQKITLNLQAVSRLPIEQLARVACARLGQA
;
A
#
# COMPACT_ATOMS: atom_id res chain seq x y z
N MET A 1 10.09 12.62 2.57
CA MET A 1 10.81 11.47 1.99
C MET A 1 9.81 10.36 1.70
N THR A 2 9.37 10.24 0.45
CA THR A 2 8.43 9.21 -0.01
C THR A 2 9.13 7.86 0.05
N ALA A 3 8.75 7.02 1.00
CA ALA A 3 9.28 5.67 1.11
C ALA A 3 9.06 4.95 -0.23
N VAL A 4 10.15 4.50 -0.85
CA VAL A 4 10.10 3.65 -2.04
C VAL A 4 9.37 2.37 -1.62
N ILE A 5 8.12 2.26 -2.04
CA ILE A 5 7.30 1.09 -1.82
C ILE A 5 7.82 0.03 -2.80
N GLY A 6 8.60 -0.94 -2.32
CA GLY A 6 9.19 -2.01 -3.14
C GLY A 6 8.19 -3.03 -3.70
N ILE A 7 6.94 -2.63 -3.91
CA ILE A 7 5.89 -3.48 -4.48
C ILE A 7 6.10 -3.53 -5.99
N LYS A 8 6.19 -4.74 -6.52
CA LYS A 8 6.34 -5.00 -7.95
C LYS A 8 4.99 -5.40 -8.54
N GLY A 9 4.68 -4.92 -9.74
CA GLY A 9 3.58 -5.40 -10.56
C GLY A 9 4.12 -6.35 -11.63
N HIS A 10 3.47 -7.48 -11.82
CA HIS A 10 3.69 -8.40 -12.93
C HIS A 10 2.51 -8.26 -13.91
N CYS A 11 2.81 -8.02 -15.18
CA CYS A 11 1.78 -7.93 -16.20
C CYS A 11 1.50 -9.32 -16.78
N ALA A 12 0.27 -9.82 -16.70
CA ALA A 12 -0.10 -11.13 -17.27
C ALA A 12 -0.11 -11.15 -18.82
N HIS A 13 -0.06 -9.99 -19.48
CA HIS A 13 -0.11 -9.91 -20.95
C HIS A 13 1.28 -9.91 -21.60
N CYS A 14 2.25 -9.20 -21.03
CA CYS A 14 3.62 -9.16 -21.53
C CYS A 14 4.64 -9.86 -20.62
N GLU A 15 4.18 -10.46 -19.53
CA GLU A 15 4.96 -11.16 -18.50
C GLU A 15 6.05 -10.32 -17.80
N MET A 16 6.12 -9.02 -18.11
CA MET A 16 7.11 -8.13 -17.53
C MET A 16 6.76 -7.77 -16.09
N THR A 17 7.78 -7.80 -15.23
CA THR A 17 7.70 -7.28 -13.86
C THR A 17 8.28 -5.87 -13.78
N PHE A 18 7.58 -4.95 -13.12
CA PHE A 18 8.01 -3.56 -12.93
C PHE A 18 7.70 -3.06 -11.53
N GLU A 19 8.40 -2.04 -11.06
CA GLU A 19 8.10 -1.40 -9.78
C GLU A 19 6.87 -0.48 -9.92
N LEU A 20 5.89 -0.70 -9.05
CA LEU A 20 4.64 0.07 -9.05
C LEU A 20 4.89 1.45 -8.43
N LYS A 21 4.55 2.51 -9.16
CA LYS A 21 4.59 3.89 -8.63
C LYS A 21 3.46 4.12 -7.62
N PRO A 22 3.60 5.09 -6.70
CA PRO A 22 2.57 5.41 -5.71
C PRO A 22 1.18 5.67 -6.31
N TRP A 23 1.11 6.39 -7.44
CA TRP A 23 -0.17 6.65 -8.10
C TRP A 23 -0.80 5.38 -8.70
N GLN A 24 0.00 4.40 -9.13
CA GLN A 24 -0.50 3.11 -9.65
C GLN A 24 -1.05 2.25 -8.52
N LEU A 25 -0.41 2.29 -7.35
CA LEU A 25 -0.93 1.64 -6.14
C LEU A 25 -2.25 2.28 -5.71
N ASN A 26 -2.37 3.61 -5.80
CA ASN A 26 -3.60 4.32 -5.52
C ASN A 26 -4.71 3.94 -6.50
N ALA A 27 -4.41 3.86 -7.80
CA ALA A 27 -5.35 3.39 -8.82
C ALA A 27 -5.89 1.99 -8.51
N ILE A 28 -5.02 1.05 -8.11
CA ILE A 28 -5.43 -0.29 -7.67
C ILE A 28 -6.33 -0.23 -6.42
N ALA A 29 -6.05 0.68 -5.48
CA ALA A 29 -6.84 0.83 -4.25
C ALA A 29 -8.28 1.30 -4.52
N ILE A 30 -8.46 2.18 -5.51
CA ILE A 30 -9.76 2.69 -5.95
C ILE A 30 -10.40 1.84 -7.07
N ASP A 31 -9.79 0.70 -7.43
CA ASP A 31 -10.22 -0.19 -8.51
C ASP A 31 -10.26 0.47 -9.90
N GLU A 32 -9.40 1.46 -10.12
CA GLU A 32 -9.26 2.16 -11.40
C GLU A 32 -8.21 1.44 -12.28
N PRO A 33 -8.55 1.13 -13.54
CA PRO A 33 -7.60 0.50 -14.45
C PRO A 33 -6.51 1.49 -14.91
N PHE A 34 -5.32 0.98 -15.19
CA PHE A 34 -4.20 1.79 -15.70
C PHE A 34 -3.41 1.05 -16.78
N ASP A 35 -2.74 1.79 -17.67
CA ASP A 35 -2.06 1.16 -18.80
C ASP A 35 -0.65 0.68 -18.43
N CYS A 36 -0.26 -0.48 -18.97
CA CYS A 36 1.09 -1.01 -18.84
C CYS A 36 2.09 -0.14 -19.62
N ARG A 37 3.28 0.11 -19.07
CA ARG A 37 4.32 0.90 -19.78
C ARG A 37 4.96 0.19 -20.96
N TYR A 38 4.85 -1.15 -21.02
CA TYR A 38 5.51 -1.95 -22.05
C TYR A 38 4.55 -2.33 -23.17
N CYS A 39 3.39 -2.89 -22.82
CA CYS A 39 2.42 -3.38 -23.80
C CYS A 39 1.23 -2.43 -24.02
N HIS A 40 1.13 -1.32 -23.28
CA HIS A 40 0.00 -0.39 -23.30
C HIS A 40 -1.38 -1.03 -23.06
N ALA A 41 -1.42 -2.30 -22.66
CA ALA A 41 -2.64 -2.97 -22.27
C ALA A 41 -3.15 -2.36 -20.97
N CYS A 42 -4.47 -2.19 -20.90
CA CYS A 42 -5.18 -1.75 -19.71
C CYS A 42 -5.11 -2.86 -18.66
N LEU A 43 -4.50 -2.56 -17.51
CA LEU A 43 -4.24 -3.50 -16.41
C LEU A 43 -5.16 -3.22 -15.23
N GLN A 44 -5.67 -4.30 -14.63
CA GLN A 44 -6.44 -4.25 -13.39
C GLN A 44 -6.11 -5.48 -12.52
N LEU A 45 -6.28 -5.32 -11.20
CA LEU A 45 -6.06 -6.40 -10.24
C LEU A 45 -7.36 -7.21 -10.03
N CYS A 46 -7.71 -8.09 -10.97
CA CYS A 46 -8.97 -8.85 -10.89
C CYS A 46 -8.96 -9.99 -9.85
N CYS A 47 -7.79 -10.40 -9.36
CA CYS A 47 -7.71 -11.50 -8.40
C CYS A 47 -8.17 -11.03 -7.00
N HIS A 48 -9.38 -11.42 -6.60
CA HIS A 48 -9.98 -11.05 -5.31
C HIS A 48 -9.10 -11.44 -4.10
N LYS A 49 -8.32 -12.54 -4.18
CA LYS A 49 -7.36 -12.93 -3.14
C LYS A 49 -6.22 -11.92 -3.00
N GLN A 50 -5.65 -11.49 -4.12
CA GLN A 50 -4.56 -10.49 -4.13
C GLN A 50 -5.07 -9.10 -3.73
N LEU A 51 -6.28 -8.73 -4.16
CA LEU A 51 -6.90 -7.46 -3.77
C LEU A 51 -7.15 -7.40 -2.25
N ARG A 52 -7.58 -8.52 -1.65
CA ARG A 52 -7.76 -8.62 -0.19
C ARG A 52 -6.42 -8.54 0.55
N GLN A 53 -5.38 -9.19 0.03
CA GLN A 53 -4.02 -9.08 0.58
C GLN A 53 -3.47 -7.66 0.46
N PHE A 54 -3.72 -6.98 -0.67
CA PHE A 54 -3.32 -5.60 -0.89
C PHE A 54 -4.03 -4.64 0.06
N ARG A 55 -5.36 -4.75 0.22
CA ARG A 55 -6.12 -3.96 1.20
C ARG A 55 -5.69 -4.21 2.64
N ALA A 56 -5.40 -5.47 2.99
CA ALA A 56 -4.81 -5.76 4.29
C ALA A 56 -3.47 -5.03 4.44
N LEU A 57 -2.60 -5.09 3.43
CA LEU A 57 -1.31 -4.39 3.41
C LEU A 57 -1.44 -2.88 3.56
N ASP A 58 -2.46 -2.29 2.92
CA ASP A 58 -2.77 -0.86 2.99
C ASP A 58 -3.23 -0.47 4.40
N HIS A 59 -4.04 -1.32 5.06
CA HIS A 59 -4.37 -1.14 6.47
C HIS A 59 -3.12 -1.25 7.37
N TRP A 60 -2.16 -2.12 7.03
CA TRP A 60 -0.85 -2.18 7.68
C TRP A 60 0.03 -0.97 7.36
N ALA A 61 -0.21 -0.24 6.27
CA ALA A 61 0.48 1.01 6.00
C ALA A 61 0.12 2.09 7.04
N LEU A 62 -1.09 2.06 7.61
CA LEU A 62 -1.48 2.88 8.77
C LEU A 62 -0.86 2.42 10.09
N VAL A 63 -0.37 1.18 10.19
CA VAL A 63 0.30 0.71 11.40
C VAL A 63 1.66 1.39 11.60
N ARG A 64 2.33 1.86 10.53
CA ARG A 64 3.55 2.68 10.64
C ARG A 64 3.34 3.98 11.42
N PRO A 65 2.42 4.89 11.02
CA PRO A 65 2.15 6.10 11.81
C PRO A 65 1.58 5.77 13.19
N GLY A 66 0.73 4.73 13.31
CA GLY A 66 0.21 4.29 14.61
C GLY A 66 1.30 3.87 15.60
N MET A 67 2.27 3.08 15.14
CA MET A 67 3.43 2.68 15.95
C MET A 67 4.29 3.88 16.33
N VAL A 68 4.51 4.84 15.42
CA VAL A 68 5.27 6.07 15.70
C VAL A 68 4.58 6.89 16.80
N ILE A 69 3.27 7.09 16.69
CA ILE A 69 2.47 7.80 17.70
C ILE A 69 2.53 7.06 19.03
N LEU A 70 2.43 5.73 19.03
CA LEU A 70 2.52 4.91 20.23
C LEU A 70 3.92 5.01 20.89
N THR A 71 5.00 4.97 20.10
CA THR A 71 6.37 5.19 20.60
C THR A 71 6.56 6.61 21.15
N CYS A 72 5.96 7.61 20.53
CA CYS A 72 6.03 8.99 21.01
C CYS A 72 5.27 9.15 22.34
N ALA A 73 4.06 8.58 22.42
CA ALA A 73 3.24 8.58 23.63
C ALA A 73 3.93 7.83 24.78
N THR A 74 4.54 6.68 24.51
CA THR A 74 5.28 5.92 25.54
C THR A 74 6.53 6.66 26.03
N LEU A 75 7.29 7.31 25.15
CA LEU A 75 8.40 8.18 25.56
C LEU A 75 7.93 9.38 26.40
N LEU A 76 6.82 10.01 26.03
CA LEU A 76 6.24 11.12 26.80
C LEU A 76 5.79 10.67 28.20
N MET A 77 5.12 9.51 28.30
CA MET A 77 4.71 8.94 29.59
C MET A 77 5.90 8.58 30.48
N ALA A 78 7.00 8.09 29.88
CA ALA A 78 8.23 7.82 30.60
C ALA A 78 8.90 9.08 31.15
N LEU A 79 8.93 10.15 30.35
CA LEU A 79 9.45 11.45 30.77
C LEU A 79 8.63 12.05 31.92
N VAL A 80 7.29 11.95 31.86
CA VAL A 80 6.40 12.39 32.94
C VAL A 80 6.61 11.57 34.21
N ALA A 81 6.76 10.25 34.10
CA ALA A 81 7.00 9.38 35.26
C ALA A 81 8.37 9.64 35.90
N GLU A 82 9.40 9.96 35.13
CA GLU A 82 10.69 10.42 35.65
C GLU A 82 10.59 11.78 36.36
N TRP A 83 9.86 12.74 35.77
CA TRP A 83 9.62 14.07 36.36
C TRP A 83 8.91 14.02 37.73
N VAL A 84 8.01 13.05 37.92
CA VAL A 84 7.30 12.83 39.19
C VAL A 84 8.15 11.97 40.16
N GLY A 85 9.36 11.56 39.77
CA GLY A 85 10.30 10.82 40.61
C GLY A 85 10.04 9.31 40.69
N LEU A 86 9.23 8.76 39.78
CA LEU A 86 8.89 7.33 39.74
C LEU A 86 9.91 6.45 38.99
N LEU A 87 10.88 7.03 38.26
CA LEU A 87 11.86 6.28 37.46
C LEU A 87 13.31 6.73 37.72
N SER A 88 14.20 5.75 37.91
CA SER A 88 15.66 5.95 38.01
C SER A 88 16.27 6.19 36.61
N VAL A 89 17.47 6.79 36.53
CA VAL A 89 18.26 7.01 35.29
C VAL A 89 18.41 5.72 34.46
N VAL A 90 18.51 4.56 35.13
CA VAL A 90 18.53 3.23 34.49
C VAL A 90 17.20 2.89 33.80
N GLY A 91 16.07 3.34 34.35
CA GLY A 91 14.75 3.20 33.75
C GLY A 91 14.57 4.04 32.49
N GLN A 92 15.06 5.29 32.51
CA GLN A 92 15.02 6.18 31.33
C GLN A 92 15.81 5.59 30.15
N PHE A 93 17.01 5.03 30.42
CA PHE A 93 17.84 4.39 29.40
C PHE A 93 17.17 3.13 28.80
N ASN A 94 16.53 2.31 29.64
CA ASN A 94 15.81 1.12 29.18
C ASN A 94 14.61 1.47 28.29
N ILE A 95 13.87 2.53 28.61
CA ILE A 95 12.72 2.95 27.82
C ILE A 95 13.18 3.51 26.47
N SER A 96 14.23 4.35 26.46
CA SER A 96 14.83 4.85 25.22
C SER A 96 15.29 3.71 24.31
N LEU A 97 16.04 2.74 24.86
CA LEU A 97 16.52 1.57 24.12
C LEU A 97 15.37 0.72 23.55
N THR A 98 14.33 0.49 24.36
CA THR A 98 13.13 -0.25 23.92
C THR A 98 12.45 0.46 22.75
N THR A 99 12.35 1.79 22.80
CA THR A 99 11.72 2.59 21.75
C THR A 99 12.50 2.50 20.44
N VAL A 100 13.84 2.60 20.49
CA VAL A 100 14.72 2.45 19.32
C VAL A 100 14.61 1.03 18.74
N LEU A 101 14.58 0.00 19.59
CA LEU A 101 14.41 -1.39 19.17
C LEU A 101 13.07 -1.60 18.45
N VAL A 102 11.97 -1.12 19.04
CA VAL A 102 10.63 -1.19 18.42
C VAL A 102 10.62 -0.45 17.09
N HIS A 103 11.22 0.74 17.01
CA HIS A 103 11.32 1.49 15.76
C HIS A 103 12.11 0.70 14.70
N CYS A 104 13.26 0.15 15.06
CA CYS A 104 14.10 -0.62 14.15
C CYS A 104 13.38 -1.89 13.64
N LEU A 105 12.71 -2.62 14.54
CA LEU A 105 11.89 -3.79 14.22
C LEU A 105 10.73 -3.42 13.29
N SER A 106 10.03 -2.31 13.55
CA SER A 106 8.92 -1.84 12.70
C SER A 106 9.39 -1.49 11.29
N VAL A 107 10.55 -0.83 11.15
CA VAL A 107 11.13 -0.46 9.85
C VAL A 107 11.56 -1.70 9.09
N ARG A 108 12.24 -2.66 9.75
CA ARG A 108 12.64 -3.92 9.14
C ARG A 108 11.45 -4.76 8.73
N TYR A 109 10.43 -4.88 9.58
CA TYR A 109 9.21 -5.61 9.28
C TYR A 109 8.49 -5.02 8.07
N ALA A 110 8.36 -3.69 8.02
CA ALA A 110 7.78 -3.00 6.87
C ALA A 110 8.61 -3.23 5.59
N ARG A 111 9.93 -3.11 5.63
CA ARG A 111 10.80 -3.37 4.46
C ARG A 111 10.70 -4.82 3.98
N HIS A 112 10.62 -5.77 4.91
CA HIS A 112 10.49 -7.19 4.58
C HIS A 112 9.13 -7.50 3.92
N ARG A 113 8.04 -6.93 4.45
CA ARG A 113 6.68 -7.12 3.93
C ARG A 113 6.35 -6.33 2.67
N GLN A 114 7.17 -5.32 2.33
CA GLN A 114 7.00 -4.53 1.10
C GLN A 114 7.42 -5.25 -0.18
N LYS A 115 8.09 -6.41 -0.09
CA LYS A 115 8.46 -7.24 -1.25
C LYS A 115 7.28 -8.13 -1.68
N ILE A 116 6.24 -7.52 -2.24
CA ILE A 116 5.10 -8.25 -2.81
C ILE A 116 5.05 -7.99 -4.31
N THR A 117 4.84 -9.07 -5.06
CA THR A 117 4.59 -9.04 -6.50
C THR A 117 3.09 -9.21 -6.75
N LEU A 118 2.43 -8.17 -7.23
CA LEU A 118 1.02 -8.20 -7.61
C LEU A 118 0.89 -8.69 -9.06
N ASN A 119 -0.03 -9.61 -9.32
CA ASN A 119 -0.28 -10.10 -10.68
C ASN A 119 -1.46 -9.31 -11.29
N LEU A 120 -1.15 -8.50 -12.29
CA LEU A 120 -2.06 -7.58 -12.96
C LEU A 120 -2.57 -8.25 -14.24
N GLN A 121 -3.88 -8.41 -14.32
CA GLN A 121 -4.54 -8.98 -15.48
C GLN A 121 -4.86 -7.86 -16.48
N ALA A 122 -4.74 -8.18 -17.78
CA ALA A 122 -5.19 -7.26 -18.81
C ALA A 122 -6.72 -7.33 -18.88
N VAL A 123 -7.36 -6.17 -18.75
CA VAL A 123 -8.80 -6.01 -18.93
C VAL A 123 -9.00 -5.22 -20.20
N SER A 124 -9.74 -5.78 -21.14
CA SER A 124 -10.22 -5.02 -22.29
C SER A 124 -11.10 -3.90 -21.74
N ARG A 125 -10.72 -2.63 -21.97
CA ARG A 125 -11.66 -1.52 -21.79
C ARG A 125 -12.88 -1.87 -22.64
N LEU A 126 -13.98 -2.27 -22.00
CA LEU A 126 -15.22 -2.54 -22.70
C LEU A 126 -15.49 -1.33 -23.59
N PRO A 127 -15.71 -1.52 -24.89
CA PRO A 127 -15.87 -0.42 -25.82
C PRO A 127 -17.23 0.21 -25.54
N ILE A 128 -17.25 1.19 -24.62
CA ILE A 128 -18.42 2.03 -24.36
C ILE A 128 -18.91 2.65 -25.69
N GLU A 129 -18.00 2.86 -26.65
CA GLU A 129 -18.34 3.26 -28.01
C GLU A 129 -19.16 2.24 -28.81
N GLN A 130 -18.95 0.93 -28.63
CA GLN A 130 -19.79 -0.08 -29.31
C GLN A 130 -21.17 -0.19 -28.66
N LEU A 131 -21.26 -0.06 -27.34
CA LEU A 131 -22.54 0.01 -26.62
C LEU A 131 -23.34 1.26 -27.00
N ALA A 132 -22.67 2.42 -27.16
CA ALA A 132 -23.30 3.65 -27.66
C ALA A 132 -23.79 3.48 -29.11
N ARG A 133 -23.00 2.84 -29.98
CA ARG A 133 -23.40 2.56 -31.37
C ARG A 133 -24.61 1.62 -31.46
N VAL A 134 -24.66 0.58 -30.62
CA VAL A 134 -25.80 -0.37 -30.56
C VAL A 134 -27.04 0.30 -29.96
N ALA A 135 -26.88 1.14 -28.95
CA ALA A 135 -27.99 1.91 -28.36
C ALA A 135 -28.57 2.94 -29.35
N CYS A 136 -27.73 3.68 -30.07
CA CYS A 136 -28.18 4.58 -31.14
C CYS A 136 -28.86 3.84 -32.30
N ALA A 137 -28.35 2.67 -32.70
CA ALA A 137 -28.97 1.86 -33.76
C ALA A 137 -30.37 1.36 -33.38
N ARG A 138 -30.63 1.08 -32.09
CA ARG A 138 -31.96 0.64 -31.63
C ARG A 138 -32.96 1.78 -31.38
N LEU A 139 -32.50 2.98 -31.05
CA LEU A 139 -33.36 4.15 -30.87
C LEU A 139 -33.79 4.81 -32.19
N GLY A 140 -33.07 4.57 -33.30
CA GLY A 140 -33.44 5.06 -34.64
C GLY A 140 -34.43 4.17 -35.41
N GLN A 141 -34.91 3.06 -34.82
CA GLN A 141 -35.88 2.14 -35.41
C GLN A 141 -37.28 2.21 -34.75
N ALA A 142 -37.55 3.24 -33.95
CA ALA A 142 -38.86 3.51 -33.34
C ALA A 142 -39.56 4.67 -34.05
#